data_AF-A0A9X8EF29-F1
#
_entry.id   AF-A0A9X8EF29-F1
#
_cell.length_a   1.000
_cell.length_b   1.000
_cell.length_c   1.000
_cell.angle_alpha   90.00
_cell.angle_beta   90.00
_cell.angle_gamma   90.00
#
_symmetry.space_group_name_H-M   'P 1'
#
loop_
_entity.id
_entity.type
_entity.pdbx_description
1 polymer ?
#
loop_
_entity_poly.entity_id
_entity_poly.type
_entity_poly.pdbx_seq_one_letter_code
_entity_poly.pdbx_strand_id
1 'polypeptide(L)'
;NYRHRKLFEIWAFVVALVGLVLMLVENEVVMVAESPSTPLSEALKTAVSISTALLLVLIVCRYQSHTNIYKLQNILPPTASMMSVYWPVLLLELIVCGFHIPPGLSGSVPILQFRHTVEANATLCRHPKNLITRIQGNSCYLSYSYFYDVFGVFMVLRIYLFGSGILGGLLILSLVQSIFFGALELTDNESRVKYIIDKSRWDCQRREAAAKLIQTQFRLKKQQQQHGTNPRLVEALTLHLFECMEHMHKFVRGEPRIVRTFEEEMDAHIGGLLRDMDDMQRQEDAILARIQDKIRRLNAACDCILSSQAS
;
A
#
# COMPACT_ATOMS: atom_id res chain seq x y z
N ASN A 1 10.55 -2.16 25.45
CA ASN A 1 9.10 -2.16 25.81
C ASN A 1 8.17 -1.99 24.62
N TYR A 2 8.28 -0.94 23.80
CA TYR A 2 7.41 -0.77 22.62
C TYR A 2 7.48 -1.91 21.59
N ARG A 3 8.68 -2.42 21.30
CA ARG A 3 8.87 -3.59 20.40
C ARG A 3 8.12 -4.83 20.88
N HIS A 4 8.18 -5.14 22.18
CA HIS A 4 7.47 -6.28 22.76
C HIS A 4 5.96 -6.11 22.68
N ARG A 5 5.43 -4.91 22.94
CA ARG A 5 4.00 -4.62 22.76
C ARG A 5 3.54 -4.90 21.33
N LYS A 6 4.29 -4.41 20.33
CA LYS A 6 3.98 -4.64 18.92
C LYS A 6 4.04 -6.11 18.53
N LEU A 7 5.01 -6.86 19.05
CA LEU A 7 5.08 -8.31 18.84
C LEU A 7 3.85 -9.01 19.43
N PHE A 8 3.43 -8.67 20.66
CA PHE A 8 2.23 -9.27 21.25
C PHE A 8 0.95 -8.93 20.48
N GLU A 9 0.81 -7.71 19.95
CA GLU A 9 -0.31 -7.32 19.08
C GLU A 9 -0.37 -8.18 17.80
N ILE A 10 0.77 -8.36 17.13
CA ILE A 10 0.87 -9.15 15.88
C ILE A 10 0.61 -10.63 16.16
N TRP A 11 1.25 -11.20 17.18
CA TRP A 11 1.05 -12.60 17.54
C TRP A 11 -0.38 -12.89 18.00
N ALA A 12 -1.01 -11.98 18.75
CA ALA A 12 -2.41 -12.13 19.14
C ALA A 12 -3.33 -12.18 17.92
N PHE A 13 -3.10 -11.32 16.91
CA PHE A 13 -3.85 -11.38 15.66
C PHE A 13 -3.65 -12.69 14.90
N VAL A 14 -2.40 -13.14 14.75
CA VAL A 14 -2.08 -14.40 14.06
C VAL A 14 -2.72 -15.59 14.78
N VAL A 15 -2.62 -15.68 16.10
CA VAL A 15 -3.22 -16.76 16.89
C VAL A 15 -4.75 -16.71 16.82
N ALA A 16 -5.36 -15.53 16.86
CA ALA A 16 -6.80 -15.37 16.69
C ALA A 16 -7.28 -15.85 15.30
N LEU A 17 -6.52 -15.54 14.25
CA LEU A 17 -6.81 -15.99 12.89
C LEU A 17 -6.69 -17.52 12.77
N VAL A 18 -5.62 -18.10 13.30
CA VAL A 18 -5.42 -19.56 13.32
C VAL A 18 -6.55 -20.26 14.08
N GLY A 19 -6.93 -19.76 15.26
CA GLY A 19 -8.05 -20.32 16.02
C GLY A 19 -9.38 -20.29 15.27
N LEU A 20 -9.64 -19.22 14.51
CA LEU A 20 -10.84 -19.12 13.67
C LEU A 20 -10.81 -20.11 12.51
N VAL A 21 -9.67 -20.24 11.82
CA VAL A 21 -9.53 -21.22 10.71
C VAL A 21 -9.74 -22.64 11.23
N LEU A 22 -9.15 -22.99 12.37
CA LEU A 22 -9.34 -24.30 13.00
C LEU A 22 -10.82 -24.57 13.35
N MET A 23 -11.52 -23.57 13.88
CA MET A 23 -12.96 -23.67 14.18
C MET A 23 -13.81 -23.85 12.90
N LEU A 24 -13.49 -23.16 11.81
CA LEU A 24 -14.18 -23.35 10.54
C LEU A 24 -13.97 -24.77 9.98
N VAL A 25 -12.72 -25.27 10.04
CA VAL A 25 -12.41 -26.64 9.62
C VAL A 25 -13.15 -27.66 10.48
N GLU A 26 -13.22 -27.44 11.78
CA GLU A 26 -13.99 -28.27 12.71
C GLU A 26 -15.48 -28.33 12.34
N ASN A 27 -16.09 -27.17 12.07
CA ASN A 27 -17.49 -27.10 11.66
C ASN A 27 -17.76 -27.86 10.36
N GLU A 28 -16.89 -27.74 9.36
CA GLU A 28 -17.02 -28.51 8.11
C GLU A 28 -16.91 -30.02 8.36
N VAL A 29 -15.96 -30.45 9.21
CA VAL A 29 -15.81 -31.88 9.56
C VAL A 29 -17.04 -32.42 10.27
N VAL A 30 -17.63 -31.67 11.21
CA VAL A 30 -18.85 -32.07 11.93
C VAL A 30 -20.06 -32.12 10.98
N MET A 31 -20.17 -31.17 10.05
CA MET A 31 -21.24 -31.18 9.04
C MET A 31 -21.14 -32.37 8.10
N VAL A 32 -19.95 -32.72 7.63
CA VAL A 32 -19.74 -33.87 6.71
C VAL A 32 -19.95 -35.20 7.42
N ALA A 33 -19.56 -35.32 8.69
CA ALA A 33 -19.67 -36.56 9.43
C ALA A 33 -21.08 -36.84 9.97
N GLU A 34 -22.00 -35.87 9.90
CA GLU A 34 -23.34 -35.89 10.52
C GLU A 34 -23.34 -36.39 11.98
N SER A 35 -22.21 -36.23 12.67
CA SER A 35 -21.93 -36.84 13.97
C SER A 35 -21.39 -35.79 14.95
N PRO A 36 -21.85 -35.80 16.22
CA PRO A 36 -21.48 -34.78 17.20
C PRO A 36 -20.04 -34.85 17.70
N SER A 37 -19.33 -35.95 17.41
CA SER A 37 -17.95 -36.18 17.82
C SER A 37 -17.30 -37.22 16.91
N THR A 38 -16.19 -36.83 16.30
CA THR A 38 -15.22 -37.69 15.63
C THR A 38 -13.84 -37.46 16.27
N PRO A 39 -12.91 -38.44 16.23
CA PRO A 39 -11.57 -38.25 16.79
C PRO A 39 -10.84 -37.04 16.17
N LEU A 40 -11.11 -36.74 14.90
CA LEU A 40 -10.59 -35.55 14.22
C LEU A 40 -11.20 -34.25 14.79
N SER A 41 -12.52 -34.20 14.99
CA SER A 41 -13.17 -33.02 15.59
C SER A 41 -12.72 -32.77 17.02
N GLU A 42 -12.47 -33.82 17.82
CA GLU A 42 -11.95 -33.66 19.17
C GLU A 42 -10.52 -33.12 19.17
N ALA A 43 -9.66 -33.62 18.28
CA ALA A 43 -8.32 -33.07 18.09
C ALA A 43 -8.37 -31.59 17.69
N LEU A 44 -9.27 -31.19 16.78
CA LEU A 44 -9.45 -29.80 16.39
C LEU A 44 -9.94 -28.94 17.57
N LYS A 45 -10.92 -29.39 18.36
CA LYS A 45 -11.37 -28.72 19.59
C LYS A 45 -10.23 -28.50 20.59
N THR A 46 -9.33 -29.48 20.75
CA THR A 46 -8.15 -29.32 21.62
C THR A 46 -7.19 -28.25 21.08
N ALA A 47 -6.95 -28.21 19.77
CA ALA A 47 -6.12 -27.19 19.14
C ALA A 47 -6.73 -25.78 19.25
N VAL A 48 -8.06 -25.67 19.10
CA VAL A 48 -8.81 -24.42 19.31
C VAL A 48 -8.72 -23.97 20.77
N SER A 49 -8.78 -24.90 21.73
CA SER A 49 -8.62 -24.58 23.16
C SER A 49 -7.21 -24.11 23.49
N ILE A 50 -6.17 -24.79 22.98
CA ILE A 50 -4.76 -24.39 23.14
C ILE A 50 -4.51 -23.01 22.54
N SER A 51 -4.94 -22.77 21.30
CA SER A 51 -4.79 -21.46 20.65
C SER A 51 -5.53 -20.36 21.41
N THR A 52 -6.70 -20.64 21.97
CA THR A 52 -7.43 -19.69 22.81
C THR A 52 -6.67 -19.39 24.10
N ALA A 53 -6.11 -20.40 24.78
CA ALA A 53 -5.29 -20.17 25.97
C ALA A 53 -4.04 -19.31 25.66
N LEU A 54 -3.35 -19.60 24.54
CA LEU A 54 -2.24 -18.77 24.06
C LEU A 54 -2.67 -17.34 23.78
N LEU A 55 -3.83 -17.13 23.15
CA LEU A 55 -4.38 -15.80 22.89
C LEU A 55 -4.64 -15.03 24.18
N LEU A 56 -5.24 -15.67 25.20
CA LEU A 56 -5.49 -15.04 26.50
C LEU A 56 -4.18 -14.62 27.20
N VAL A 57 -3.15 -15.46 27.14
CA VAL A 57 -1.82 -15.12 27.68
C VAL A 57 -1.23 -13.91 26.93
N LEU A 58 -1.34 -13.87 25.61
CA LEU A 58 -0.85 -12.75 24.80
C LEU A 58 -1.59 -11.44 25.14
N ILE A 59 -2.89 -11.49 25.39
CA ILE A 59 -3.68 -10.32 25.83
C ILE A 59 -3.15 -9.80 27.17
N VAL A 60 -2.95 -10.68 28.15
CA VAL A 60 -2.42 -10.29 29.47
C VAL A 60 -1.02 -9.67 29.34
N CYS A 61 -0.13 -10.30 28.56
CA CYS A 61 1.21 -9.79 28.27
C CYS A 61 1.19 -8.42 27.57
N ARG A 62 0.22 -8.20 26.67
CA ARG A 62 -0.01 -6.92 25.99
C ARG A 62 -0.38 -5.82 26.98
N TYR A 63 -1.34 -6.06 27.88
CA TYR A 63 -1.77 -5.08 28.89
C TYR A 63 -0.68 -4.81 29.95
N GLN A 64 0.10 -5.82 30.33
CA GLN A 64 1.25 -5.65 31.19
C GLN A 64 2.30 -4.74 30.54
N SER A 65 2.64 -5.00 29.27
CA SER A 65 3.56 -4.16 28.50
C SER A 65 3.05 -2.73 28.32
N HIS A 66 1.75 -2.57 28.07
CA HIS A 66 1.09 -1.27 27.96
C HIS A 66 1.21 -0.47 29.26
N THR A 67 0.88 -1.10 30.39
CA THR A 67 1.00 -0.48 31.72
C THR A 67 2.45 -0.07 32.02
N ASN A 68 3.42 -0.93 31.70
CA ASN A 68 4.84 -0.63 31.89
C ASN A 68 5.31 0.55 31.04
N ILE A 69 4.81 0.69 29.82
CA ILE A 69 5.10 1.85 28.96
C ILE A 69 4.55 3.14 29.59
N TYR A 70 3.33 3.12 30.09
CA TYR A 70 2.70 4.31 30.66
C TYR A 70 3.33 4.74 31.98
N LYS A 71 3.86 3.78 32.76
CA LYS A 71 4.72 4.08 33.92
C LYS A 71 6.01 4.79 33.49
N LEU A 72 6.66 4.34 32.42
CA LEU A 72 7.86 4.98 31.89
C LEU A 72 7.59 6.39 31.34
N GLN A 73 6.38 6.63 30.82
CA GLN A 73 5.94 7.96 30.37
C GLN A 73 5.45 8.85 31.51
N ASN A 74 5.53 8.39 32.77
CA ASN A 74 5.03 9.09 33.96
C ASN A 74 3.54 9.48 33.89
N ILE A 75 2.75 8.76 33.08
CA ILE A 75 1.29 8.93 32.98
C ILE A 75 0.60 8.20 34.14
N LEU A 76 1.18 7.07 34.57
CA LEU A 76 0.66 6.25 35.67
C LEU A 76 1.67 6.13 36.82
N PRO A 77 1.19 6.05 38.08
CA PRO A 77 2.07 5.89 39.22
C PRO A 77 2.77 4.53 39.20
N PRO A 78 3.98 4.41 39.79
CA PRO A 78 4.78 3.18 39.74
C PRO A 78 4.10 1.99 40.41
N THR A 79 3.20 2.24 41.37
CA THR A 79 2.40 1.24 42.10
C THR A 79 1.15 0.79 41.34
N ALA A 80 0.72 1.48 40.28
CA ALA A 80 -0.46 1.09 39.52
C ALA A 80 -0.26 -0.29 38.88
N SER A 81 -1.30 -1.14 38.92
CA SER A 81 -1.31 -2.41 38.21
C SER A 81 -2.22 -2.31 36.98
N MET A 82 -2.02 -3.21 36.01
CA MET A 82 -2.94 -3.31 34.86
C MET A 82 -4.38 -3.58 35.32
N MET A 83 -4.53 -4.37 36.39
CA MET A 83 -5.81 -4.79 36.92
C MET A 83 -6.55 -3.64 37.62
N SER A 84 -5.86 -2.68 38.23
CA SER A 84 -6.52 -1.55 38.87
C SER A 84 -7.00 -0.48 37.88
N VAL A 85 -6.38 -0.42 36.69
CA VAL A 85 -6.59 0.68 35.73
C VAL A 85 -7.50 0.25 34.59
N TYR A 86 -7.31 -0.97 34.08
CA TYR A 86 -7.98 -1.44 32.87
C TYR A 86 -8.93 -2.62 33.14
N TRP A 87 -9.32 -2.87 34.40
CA TRP A 87 -10.13 -4.03 34.79
C TRP A 87 -11.33 -4.33 33.89
N PRO A 88 -12.27 -3.39 33.66
CA PRO A 88 -13.50 -3.74 32.93
C PRO A 88 -13.21 -4.04 31.46
N VAL A 89 -12.26 -3.34 30.87
CA VAL A 89 -11.89 -3.52 29.45
C VAL A 89 -11.13 -4.83 29.27
N LEU A 90 -10.16 -5.10 30.15
CA LEU A 90 -9.39 -6.35 30.16
C LEU A 90 -10.31 -7.55 30.36
N LEU A 91 -11.22 -7.49 31.32
CA LEU A 91 -12.15 -8.58 31.63
C LEU A 91 -13.11 -8.85 30.46
N LEU A 92 -13.67 -7.80 29.85
CA LEU A 92 -14.52 -7.94 28.68
C LEU A 92 -13.75 -8.58 27.51
N GLU A 93 -12.53 -8.11 27.25
CA GLU A 93 -11.70 -8.66 26.17
C GLU A 93 -11.32 -10.12 26.43
N LEU A 94 -11.01 -10.50 27.68
CA LEU A 94 -10.78 -11.90 28.04
C LEU A 94 -12.03 -12.77 27.88
N ILE A 95 -13.21 -12.28 28.23
CA ILE A 95 -14.47 -13.04 28.05
C ILE A 95 -14.75 -13.26 26.56
N VAL A 96 -14.68 -12.20 25.77
CA VAL A 96 -14.93 -12.27 24.32
C VAL A 96 -13.89 -13.15 23.62
N CYS A 97 -12.61 -12.99 23.94
CA CYS A 97 -11.54 -13.80 23.36
C CYS A 97 -11.45 -15.21 23.96
N GLY A 98 -12.02 -15.45 25.14
CA GLY A 98 -12.05 -16.75 25.80
C GLY A 98 -13.21 -17.65 25.36
N PHE A 99 -14.26 -17.08 24.77
CA PHE A 99 -15.44 -17.84 24.33
C PHE A 99 -15.08 -18.84 23.23
N HIS A 100 -15.11 -20.13 23.55
CA HIS A 100 -14.91 -21.26 22.63
C HIS A 100 -15.66 -22.49 23.13
N ILE A 101 -15.91 -23.46 22.24
CA ILE A 101 -16.43 -24.77 22.63
C ILE A 101 -15.25 -25.64 23.09
N PRO A 102 -15.19 -26.04 24.38
CA PRO A 102 -14.10 -26.88 24.87
C PRO A 102 -14.22 -28.34 24.40
N PRO A 103 -13.11 -29.08 24.30
CA PRO A 103 -13.14 -30.51 24.01
C PRO A 103 -13.92 -31.28 25.09
N GLY A 104 -14.67 -32.30 24.68
CA GLY A 104 -15.52 -33.12 25.56
C GLY A 104 -16.94 -32.59 25.77
N LEU A 105 -17.24 -31.37 25.29
CA LEU A 105 -18.61 -30.88 25.20
C LEU A 105 -19.19 -31.21 23.82
N SER A 106 -20.08 -32.20 23.78
CA SER A 106 -20.83 -32.59 22.58
C SER A 106 -22.30 -32.66 22.91
N GLY A 107 -23.13 -32.05 22.07
CA GLY A 107 -24.57 -32.04 22.21
C GLY A 107 -25.23 -31.25 21.10
N SER A 108 -26.55 -31.37 21.01
CA SER A 108 -27.35 -30.68 20.01
C SER A 108 -28.47 -29.89 20.68
N VAL A 109 -28.75 -28.72 20.13
CA VAL A 109 -29.86 -27.86 20.52
C VAL A 109 -30.96 -27.99 19.48
N PRO A 110 -32.16 -28.42 19.87
CA PRO A 110 -33.31 -28.38 18.97
C PRO A 110 -33.83 -26.95 18.87
N ILE A 111 -33.88 -26.42 17.65
CA ILE A 111 -34.50 -25.15 17.30
C ILE A 111 -35.84 -25.46 16.64
N LEU A 112 -36.90 -24.88 17.22
CA LEU A 112 -38.27 -25.02 16.73
C LEU A 112 -38.62 -23.83 15.84
N GLN A 113 -38.77 -24.07 14.54
CA GLN A 113 -39.19 -23.05 13.59
C GLN A 113 -40.69 -23.15 13.32
N PHE A 114 -41.44 -22.10 13.65
CA PHE A 114 -42.87 -22.03 13.35
C PHE A 114 -43.11 -22.11 11.84
N ARG A 115 -44.09 -22.92 11.42
CA ARG A 115 -44.46 -23.07 10.01
C ARG A 115 -45.87 -22.57 9.70
N HIS A 116 -46.86 -23.17 10.33
CA HIS A 116 -48.27 -22.83 10.10
C HIS A 116 -49.12 -23.31 11.28
N THR A 117 -50.32 -22.76 11.40
CA THR A 117 -51.31 -23.24 12.36
C THR A 117 -52.02 -24.49 11.85
N VAL A 118 -52.40 -25.34 12.77
CA VAL A 118 -53.02 -26.64 12.52
C VAL A 118 -54.43 -26.62 13.10
N GLU A 119 -55.36 -27.30 12.43
CA GLU A 119 -56.73 -27.46 12.91
C GLU A 119 -56.75 -28.23 14.25
N ALA A 120 -57.71 -27.92 15.13
CA ALA A 120 -57.70 -28.34 16.53
C ALA A 120 -57.61 -29.87 16.77
N ASN A 121 -57.94 -30.68 15.76
CA ASN A 121 -57.94 -32.15 15.84
C ASN A 121 -56.83 -32.82 15.03
N ALA A 122 -55.95 -32.07 14.36
CA ALA A 122 -54.90 -32.66 13.56
C ALA A 122 -53.71 -33.09 14.44
N THR A 123 -53.45 -34.39 14.44
CA THR A 123 -52.40 -35.04 15.23
C THR A 123 -51.08 -35.21 14.48
N LEU A 124 -51.07 -34.92 13.17
CA LEU A 124 -49.92 -35.12 12.30
C LEU A 124 -49.65 -33.91 11.42
N CYS A 125 -48.44 -33.38 11.55
CA CYS A 125 -47.89 -32.35 10.68
C CYS A 125 -46.97 -32.98 9.63
N ARG A 126 -47.44 -33.22 8.41
CA ARG A 126 -46.55 -33.74 7.35
C ARG A 126 -45.80 -32.60 6.67
N HIS A 127 -44.47 -32.68 6.70
CA HIS A 127 -43.63 -31.88 5.83
C HIS A 127 -43.52 -32.59 4.46
N PRO A 128 -43.59 -31.88 3.31
CA PRO A 128 -43.53 -32.50 1.97
C PRO A 128 -42.23 -33.25 1.69
N LYS A 129 -41.16 -32.92 2.44
CA LYS A 129 -39.86 -33.61 2.41
C LYS A 129 -39.66 -34.61 3.56
N ASN A 130 -40.72 -35.04 4.25
CA ASN A 130 -40.68 -35.96 5.40
C ASN A 130 -39.69 -35.57 6.53
N LEU A 131 -39.51 -34.27 6.79
CA LEU A 131 -38.70 -33.82 7.94
C LEU A 131 -39.47 -33.95 9.26
N ILE A 132 -38.73 -34.06 10.36
CA ILE A 132 -39.26 -34.18 11.72
C ILE A 132 -39.96 -32.88 12.12
N THR A 133 -41.27 -32.95 12.30
CA THR A 133 -42.11 -31.86 12.77
C THR A 133 -42.59 -32.14 14.19
N ARG A 134 -42.83 -31.08 14.96
CA ARG A 134 -43.38 -31.15 16.31
C ARG A 134 -44.59 -30.24 16.41
N ILE A 135 -45.68 -30.76 16.93
CA ILE A 135 -46.90 -29.97 17.20
C ILE A 135 -46.79 -29.44 18.63
N GLN A 136 -47.02 -28.14 18.80
CA GLN A 136 -47.12 -27.50 20.11
C GLN A 136 -48.35 -26.58 20.10
N GLY A 137 -49.42 -27.02 20.77
CA GLY A 137 -50.75 -26.38 20.67
C GLY A 137 -51.32 -26.50 19.26
N ASN A 138 -51.93 -25.42 18.75
CA ASN A 138 -52.46 -25.36 17.38
C ASN A 138 -51.41 -24.92 16.34
N SER A 139 -50.13 -25.11 16.63
CA SER A 139 -49.03 -24.66 15.77
C SER A 139 -48.07 -25.77 15.41
N CYS A 140 -47.75 -25.84 14.13
CA CYS A 140 -46.80 -26.78 13.55
C CYS A 140 -45.40 -26.19 13.54
N TYR A 141 -44.46 -26.84 14.21
CA TYR A 141 -43.05 -26.45 14.22
C TYR A 141 -42.19 -27.48 13.48
N LEU A 142 -41.20 -26.99 12.74
CA LEU A 142 -40.14 -27.80 12.17
C LEU A 142 -38.98 -27.84 13.17
N SER A 143 -38.52 -29.05 13.52
CA SER A 143 -37.47 -29.24 14.52
C SER A 143 -36.13 -29.43 13.83
N TYR A 144 -35.24 -28.45 13.94
CA TYR A 144 -33.85 -28.56 13.49
C TYR A 144 -32.93 -28.78 14.67
N SER A 145 -32.10 -29.82 14.65
CA SER A 145 -31.05 -30.01 15.66
C SER A 145 -29.73 -29.44 15.13
N TYR A 146 -29.20 -28.43 15.80
CA TYR A 146 -27.86 -27.90 15.53
C TYR A 146 -26.90 -28.36 16.62
N PHE A 147 -25.67 -28.71 16.26
CA PHE A 147 -24.62 -29.00 17.24
C PHE A 147 -24.14 -27.70 17.92
N TYR A 148 -23.61 -27.81 19.13
CA TYR A 148 -23.04 -26.65 19.85
C TYR A 148 -21.90 -25.95 19.08
N ASP A 149 -21.26 -26.65 18.15
CA ASP A 149 -20.13 -26.15 17.35
C ASP A 149 -20.52 -24.93 16.48
N VAL A 150 -21.81 -24.80 16.13
CA VAL A 150 -22.35 -23.62 15.42
C VAL A 150 -22.15 -22.31 16.21
N PHE A 151 -22.12 -22.37 17.54
CA PHE A 151 -21.83 -21.19 18.36
C PHE A 151 -20.37 -20.71 18.21
N GLY A 152 -19.49 -21.51 17.59
CA GLY A 152 -18.12 -21.13 17.27
C GLY A 152 -18.04 -19.88 16.39
N VAL A 153 -19.09 -19.53 15.65
CA VAL A 153 -19.20 -18.29 14.85
C VAL A 153 -18.93 -17.03 15.69
N PHE A 154 -19.23 -17.02 16.99
CA PHE A 154 -18.89 -15.89 17.87
C PHE A 154 -17.38 -15.61 17.98
N MET A 155 -16.51 -16.56 17.61
CA MET A 155 -15.07 -16.33 17.51
C MET A 155 -14.69 -15.28 16.46
N VAL A 156 -15.55 -15.00 15.47
CA VAL A 156 -15.33 -13.94 14.47
C VAL A 156 -15.13 -12.58 15.15
N LEU A 157 -15.78 -12.35 16.31
CA LEU A 157 -15.62 -11.13 17.09
C LEU A 157 -14.16 -10.89 17.52
N ARG A 158 -13.36 -11.96 17.67
CA ARG A 158 -11.92 -11.87 17.97
C ARG A 158 -11.18 -11.13 16.85
N ILE A 159 -11.44 -11.46 15.58
CA ILE A 159 -10.81 -10.79 14.44
C ILE A 159 -11.25 -9.33 14.36
N TYR A 160 -12.51 -9.01 14.66
CA TYR A 160 -12.96 -7.62 14.67
C TYR A 160 -12.16 -6.78 15.69
N LEU A 161 -11.91 -7.30 16.89
CA LEU A 161 -11.16 -6.59 17.94
C LEU A 161 -9.69 -6.35 17.56
N PHE A 162 -8.99 -7.38 17.07
CA PHE A 162 -7.57 -7.22 16.70
C PHE A 162 -7.38 -6.57 15.32
N GLY A 163 -8.25 -6.89 14.38
CA GLY A 163 -8.25 -6.38 13.01
C GLY A 163 -8.55 -4.89 12.96
N SER A 164 -9.52 -4.39 13.73
CA SER A 164 -9.83 -2.95 13.76
C SER A 164 -8.65 -2.11 14.25
N GLY A 165 -7.94 -2.55 15.30
CA GLY A 165 -6.75 -1.85 15.79
C GLY A 165 -5.56 -1.89 14.82
N ILE A 166 -5.31 -3.04 14.18
CA ILE A 166 -4.19 -3.21 13.26
C ILE A 166 -4.47 -2.56 11.90
N LEU A 167 -5.60 -2.87 11.25
CA LEU A 167 -5.95 -2.26 9.96
C LEU A 167 -6.14 -0.75 10.10
N GLY A 168 -6.83 -0.29 11.15
CA GLY A 168 -6.98 1.14 11.41
C GLY A 168 -5.62 1.84 11.58
N GLY A 169 -4.71 1.23 12.34
CA GLY A 169 -3.35 1.73 12.51
C GLY A 169 -2.54 1.75 11.20
N LEU A 170 -2.63 0.69 10.38
CA LEU A 170 -1.93 0.61 9.09
C LEU A 170 -2.46 1.65 8.09
N LEU A 171 -3.78 1.84 8.02
CA LEU A 171 -4.40 2.85 7.17
C LEU A 171 -4.01 4.27 7.59
N ILE A 172 -3.95 4.55 8.89
CA ILE A 172 -3.50 5.87 9.37
C ILE A 172 -2.02 6.08 9.05
N LEU A 173 -1.18 5.07 9.26
CA LEU A 173 0.25 5.18 8.95
C LEU A 173 0.49 5.38 7.45
N SER A 174 -0.24 4.68 6.58
CA SER A 174 -0.11 4.87 5.13
C SER A 174 -0.57 6.27 4.69
N LEU A 175 -1.66 6.77 5.26
CA LEU A 175 -2.13 8.14 5.01
C LEU A 175 -1.12 9.18 5.46
N VAL A 176 -0.61 9.04 6.69
CA VAL A 176 0.41 9.95 7.23
C VAL A 176 1.67 9.94 6.37
N GLN A 177 2.14 8.75 5.97
CA GLN A 177 3.30 8.61 5.09
C GLN A 177 3.07 9.31 3.74
N SER A 178 1.90 9.14 3.12
CA SER A 178 1.54 9.82 1.86
C SER A 178 1.53 11.34 2.02
N ILE A 179 0.98 11.85 3.12
CA ILE A 179 0.94 13.29 3.41
C ILE A 179 2.36 13.83 3.62
N PHE A 180 3.21 13.11 4.35
CA PHE A 180 4.60 13.52 4.57
C PHE A 180 5.41 13.54 3.28
N PHE A 181 5.27 12.53 2.41
CA PHE A 181 5.94 12.54 1.11
C PHE A 181 5.43 13.68 0.23
N GLY A 182 4.11 13.90 0.18
CA GLY A 182 3.54 15.04 -0.55
C GLY A 182 3.98 16.40 0.00
N ALA A 183 4.23 16.51 1.31
CA ALA A 183 4.73 17.75 1.93
C ALA A 183 6.24 17.96 1.72
N LEU A 184 7.01 16.90 1.45
CA LEU A 184 8.44 16.96 1.16
C LEU A 184 8.73 17.14 -0.34
N GLU A 185 7.79 16.80 -1.20
CA GLU A 185 7.91 17.00 -2.64
C GLU A 185 7.89 18.50 -2.94
N LEU A 186 9.01 18.98 -3.50
CA LEU A 186 9.19 20.39 -3.83
C LEU A 186 8.31 20.73 -5.04
N THR A 187 7.48 21.77 -4.94
CA THR A 187 6.63 22.18 -6.06
C THR A 187 7.47 22.67 -7.26
N ASP A 188 6.91 22.66 -8.47
CA ASP A 188 7.61 23.12 -9.68
C ASP A 188 8.12 24.56 -9.59
N ASN A 189 7.37 25.42 -8.89
CA ASN A 189 7.77 26.81 -8.67
C ASN A 189 8.98 26.89 -7.72
N GLU A 190 8.97 26.10 -6.65
CA GLU A 190 10.08 26.03 -5.70
C GLU A 190 11.33 25.39 -6.31
N SER A 191 11.18 24.39 -7.19
CA SER A 191 12.29 23.76 -7.91
C SER A 191 12.98 24.73 -8.87
N ARG A 192 12.20 25.56 -9.59
CA ARG A 192 12.71 26.65 -10.43
C ARG A 192 13.44 27.71 -9.61
N VAL A 193 12.86 28.14 -8.49
CA VAL A 193 13.53 29.11 -7.58
C VAL A 193 14.83 28.53 -7.04
N LYS A 194 14.84 27.26 -6.60
CA LYS A 194 16.04 26.57 -6.15
C LYS A 194 17.11 26.54 -7.23
N TYR A 195 16.74 26.20 -8.47
CA TYR A 195 17.68 26.21 -9.60
C TYR A 195 18.28 27.60 -9.84
N ILE A 196 17.46 28.66 -9.85
CA ILE A 196 17.96 30.03 -10.07
C ILE A 196 18.97 30.41 -8.99
N ILE A 197 18.71 30.08 -7.73
CA ILE A 197 19.61 30.34 -6.60
C ILE A 197 20.91 29.55 -6.77
N ASP A 198 20.82 28.24 -7.03
CA ASP A 198 21.98 27.37 -7.20
C ASP A 198 22.83 27.80 -8.42
N LYS A 199 22.17 28.17 -9.52
CA LYS A 199 22.82 28.66 -10.74
C LYS A 199 23.53 29.99 -10.53
N SER A 200 22.89 30.94 -9.86
CA SER A 200 23.49 32.23 -9.52
C SER A 200 24.72 32.07 -8.63
N ARG A 201 24.62 31.23 -7.59
CA ARG A 201 25.75 30.90 -6.70
C ARG A 201 26.89 30.23 -7.48
N TRP A 202 26.57 29.29 -8.36
CA TRP A 202 27.55 28.60 -9.20
C TRP A 202 28.25 29.56 -10.17
N ASP A 203 27.53 30.49 -10.81
CA ASP A 203 28.10 31.47 -11.73
C ASP A 203 29.05 32.44 -11.02
N CYS A 204 28.73 32.85 -9.79
CA CYS A 204 29.61 33.66 -8.96
C CYS A 204 30.93 32.93 -8.66
N GLN A 205 30.84 31.69 -8.18
CA GLN A 205 32.01 30.85 -7.88
C GLN A 205 32.85 30.56 -9.13
N ARG A 206 32.22 30.34 -10.28
CA ARG A 206 32.91 30.14 -11.56
C ARG A 206 33.73 31.36 -11.97
N ARG A 207 33.17 32.57 -11.84
CA ARG A 207 33.87 33.81 -12.16
C ARG A 207 35.08 34.03 -11.25
N GLU A 208 34.93 33.75 -9.95
CA GLU A 208 36.03 33.86 -8.99
C GLU A 208 37.16 32.86 -9.31
N ALA A 209 36.82 31.60 -9.61
CA ALA A 209 37.80 30.58 -9.98
C ALA A 209 38.52 30.92 -11.30
N ALA A 210 37.79 31.40 -12.30
CA ALA A 210 38.38 31.87 -13.56
C ALA A 210 39.33 33.05 -13.34
N ALA A 211 38.95 34.02 -12.51
CA ALA A 211 39.79 35.16 -12.18
C ALA A 211 41.10 34.72 -11.49
N LYS A 212 41.03 33.79 -10.53
CA LYS A 212 42.23 33.21 -9.88
C LYS A 212 43.15 32.55 -10.88
N LEU A 213 42.62 31.75 -11.80
CA LEU A 213 43.39 31.05 -12.83
C LEU A 213 44.13 32.02 -13.76
N ILE A 214 43.43 33.05 -14.25
CA ILE A 214 44.02 34.10 -15.10
C ILE A 214 45.10 34.88 -14.34
N GLN A 215 44.85 35.24 -13.08
CA GLN A 215 45.83 35.93 -12.23
C GLN A 215 47.08 35.08 -12.02
N THR A 216 46.93 33.78 -11.74
CA THR A 216 48.07 32.87 -11.56
C THR A 216 48.89 32.71 -12.84
N GLN A 217 48.22 32.55 -13.98
CA GLN A 217 48.88 32.43 -15.28
C GLN A 217 49.63 33.71 -15.66
N PHE A 218 49.01 34.87 -15.44
CA PHE A 218 49.65 36.16 -15.71
C PHE A 218 50.88 36.39 -14.84
N ARG A 219 50.78 36.09 -13.53
CA ARG A 219 51.92 36.20 -12.60
C ARG A 219 53.07 35.28 -13.00
N LEU A 220 52.77 34.06 -13.45
CA LEU A 220 53.76 33.09 -13.91
C LEU A 220 54.49 33.61 -15.15
N LYS A 221 53.75 34.10 -16.16
CA LYS A 221 54.34 34.66 -17.38
C LYS A 221 55.20 35.90 -17.09
N LYS A 222 54.75 36.77 -16.17
CA LYS A 222 55.51 37.95 -15.75
C LYS A 222 56.83 37.57 -15.07
N GLN A 223 56.83 36.56 -14.21
CA GLN A 223 58.04 36.06 -13.55
C GLN A 223 59.04 35.43 -14.54
N GLN A 224 58.54 34.71 -15.55
CA GLN A 224 59.37 34.16 -16.62
C GLN A 224 60.03 35.23 -17.51
N GLN A 225 59.43 36.41 -17.63
CA GLN A 225 59.97 37.52 -18.42
C GLN A 225 60.99 38.39 -17.65
N GLN A 226 61.06 38.30 -16.32
CA GLN A 226 62.00 39.09 -15.52
C GLN A 226 63.41 38.49 -15.55
N HIS A 227 64.41 39.35 -15.82
CA HIS A 227 65.83 39.00 -15.76
C HIS A 227 66.24 38.80 -14.29
N GLY A 228 66.51 37.56 -13.88
CA GLY A 228 66.74 37.16 -12.48
C GLY A 228 65.66 36.23 -11.90
N THR A 229 65.21 35.26 -12.70
CA THR A 229 64.10 34.35 -12.37
C THR A 229 64.44 33.47 -11.17
N ASN A 230 63.63 33.50 -10.12
CA ASN A 230 63.80 32.63 -8.96
C ASN A 230 63.11 31.27 -9.24
N PRO A 231 63.87 30.18 -9.48
CA PRO A 231 63.31 28.93 -10.02
C PRO A 231 62.26 28.29 -9.10
N ARG A 232 62.45 28.39 -7.78
CA ARG A 232 61.50 27.88 -6.78
C ARG A 232 60.15 28.60 -6.81
N LEU A 233 60.15 29.89 -7.13
CA LEU A 233 58.91 30.68 -7.22
C LEU A 233 58.11 30.32 -8.47
N VAL A 234 58.81 30.07 -9.59
CA VAL A 234 58.17 29.63 -10.84
C VAL A 234 57.57 28.24 -10.69
N GLU A 235 58.28 27.31 -10.05
CA GLU A 235 57.76 25.97 -9.77
C GLU A 235 56.51 26.00 -8.87
N ALA A 236 56.54 26.80 -7.80
CA ALA A 236 55.40 26.99 -6.90
C ALA A 236 54.18 27.60 -7.62
N LEU A 237 54.38 28.62 -8.47
CA LEU A 237 53.29 29.20 -9.27
C LEU A 237 52.74 28.22 -10.31
N THR A 238 53.60 27.35 -10.87
CA THR A 238 53.20 26.33 -11.84
C THR A 238 52.31 25.29 -11.18
N LEU A 239 52.68 24.80 -9.99
CA LEU A 239 51.86 23.85 -9.23
C LEU A 239 50.52 24.47 -8.80
N HIS A 240 50.53 25.72 -8.34
CA HIS A 240 49.30 26.44 -8.00
C HIS A 240 48.38 26.67 -9.23
N LEU A 241 48.96 26.86 -10.41
CA LEU A 241 48.19 26.95 -11.66
C LEU A 241 47.49 25.61 -11.98
N PHE A 242 48.21 24.49 -11.85
CA PHE A 242 47.62 23.16 -12.05
C PHE A 242 46.50 22.87 -11.05
N GLU A 243 46.67 23.24 -9.79
CA GLU A 243 45.62 23.10 -8.76
C GLU A 243 44.37 23.92 -9.11
N CYS A 244 44.55 25.17 -9.54
CA CYS A 244 43.45 26.01 -10.00
C CYS A 244 42.75 25.44 -11.24
N MET A 245 43.50 24.86 -12.19
CA MET A 245 42.95 24.19 -13.37
C MET A 245 42.13 22.95 -12.98
N GLU A 246 42.66 22.11 -12.09
CA GLU A 246 41.97 20.91 -11.62
C GLU A 246 40.69 21.27 -10.86
N HIS A 247 40.75 22.26 -9.97
CA HIS A 247 39.59 22.76 -9.25
C HIS A 247 38.50 23.27 -10.20
N MET A 248 38.89 24.07 -11.21
CA MET A 248 37.96 24.56 -12.24
C MET A 248 37.34 23.40 -13.04
N HIS A 249 38.13 22.40 -13.41
CA HIS A 249 37.65 21.26 -14.19
C HIS A 249 36.66 20.38 -13.39
N LYS A 250 36.91 20.16 -12.10
CA LYS A 250 35.96 19.46 -11.20
C LYS A 250 34.69 20.30 -10.99
N PHE A 251 34.83 21.61 -10.81
CA PHE A 251 33.71 22.53 -10.59
C PHE A 251 32.76 22.62 -11.79
N VAL A 252 33.30 22.65 -13.01
CA VAL A 252 32.51 22.69 -14.25
C VAL A 252 31.63 21.44 -14.40
N ARG A 253 32.09 20.27 -13.93
CA ARG A 253 31.29 19.04 -13.96
C ARG A 253 30.10 19.08 -12.99
N GLY A 254 30.15 19.94 -11.96
CA GLY A 254 29.09 20.14 -10.98
C GLY A 254 28.07 21.22 -11.36
N GLU A 255 27.97 21.59 -12.65
CA GLU A 255 27.01 22.60 -13.10
C GLU A 255 25.57 22.19 -12.73
N PRO A 256 24.81 23.05 -12.01
CA PRO A 256 23.41 22.78 -11.72
C PRO A 256 22.65 22.69 -13.04
N ARG A 257 21.91 21.61 -13.22
CA ARG A 257 21.01 21.41 -14.36
C ARG A 257 19.58 21.50 -13.86
N ILE A 258 18.72 22.21 -14.59
CA ILE A 258 17.29 21.94 -14.52
C ILE A 258 17.10 20.55 -15.08
N VAL A 259 16.80 19.60 -14.20
CA VAL A 259 16.21 18.34 -14.61
C VAL A 259 14.80 18.71 -15.03
N ARG A 260 14.53 18.69 -16.34
CA ARG A 260 13.14 18.78 -16.80
C ARG A 260 12.39 17.60 -16.21
N THR A 261 11.20 17.84 -15.68
CA THR A 261 10.35 16.74 -15.22
C THR A 261 10.05 15.84 -16.41
N PHE A 262 9.84 14.55 -16.16
CA PHE A 262 9.46 13.60 -17.22
C PHE A 262 8.24 14.10 -18.01
N GLU A 263 7.33 14.81 -17.34
CA GLU A 263 6.18 15.47 -17.97
C GLU A 263 6.59 16.56 -18.98
N GLU A 264 7.53 17.46 -18.64
CA GLU A 264 8.01 18.48 -19.58
C GLU A 264 8.71 17.86 -20.81
N GLU A 265 9.36 16.70 -20.65
CA GLU A 265 9.99 15.98 -21.77
C GLU A 265 8.97 15.21 -22.61
N MET A 266 7.96 14.61 -21.97
CA MET A 266 6.86 13.94 -22.63
C MET A 266 5.98 14.93 -23.41
N ASP A 267 5.68 16.10 -22.85
CA ASP A 267 4.91 17.16 -23.52
C ASP A 267 5.67 17.73 -24.72
N ALA A 268 6.98 17.91 -24.59
CA ALA A 268 7.82 18.32 -25.72
C ALA A 268 7.81 17.25 -26.83
N HIS A 269 7.86 15.97 -26.45
CA HIS A 269 7.84 14.86 -27.40
C HIS A 269 6.47 14.69 -28.08
N ILE A 270 5.38 14.78 -27.33
CA ILE A 270 4.01 14.76 -27.86
C ILE A 270 3.79 15.97 -28.77
N GLY A 271 4.23 17.16 -28.36
CA GLY A 271 4.16 18.35 -29.20
C GLY A 271 4.97 18.24 -30.50
N GLY A 272 6.08 17.51 -30.49
CA GLY A 272 6.85 17.15 -31.68
C GLY A 272 6.08 16.18 -32.60
N LEU A 273 5.56 15.10 -32.03
CA LEU A 273 4.77 14.10 -32.77
C LEU A 273 3.52 14.71 -33.43
N LEU A 274 2.82 15.60 -32.74
CA LEU A 274 1.65 16.29 -33.29
C LEU A 274 2.02 17.16 -34.49
N ARG A 275 3.17 17.85 -34.45
CA ARG A 275 3.67 18.64 -35.58
C ARG A 275 4.03 17.77 -36.77
N ASP A 276 4.71 16.65 -36.54
CA ASP A 276 5.08 15.72 -37.61
C ASP A 276 3.85 15.08 -38.25
N MET A 277 2.82 14.78 -37.45
CA MET A 277 1.53 14.30 -37.96
C MET A 277 0.83 15.35 -38.83
N ASP A 278 0.78 16.61 -38.38
CA ASP A 278 0.22 17.70 -39.16
C ASP A 278 0.95 17.88 -40.51
N ASP A 279 2.27 17.77 -40.51
CA ASP A 279 3.08 17.91 -41.73
C ASP A 279 2.91 16.73 -42.69
N MET A 280 2.79 15.50 -42.18
CA MET A 280 2.43 14.32 -43.00
C MET A 280 1.04 14.48 -43.61
N GLN A 281 0.06 14.94 -42.83
CA GLN A 281 -1.30 15.12 -43.32
C GLN A 281 -1.35 16.18 -44.43
N ARG A 282 -0.60 17.28 -44.29
CA ARG A 282 -0.45 18.28 -45.37
C ARG A 282 0.19 17.69 -46.63
N GLN A 283 1.17 16.80 -46.49
CA GLN A 283 1.78 16.12 -47.64
C GLN A 283 0.80 15.17 -48.32
N GLU A 284 0.02 14.41 -47.55
CA GLU A 284 -1.00 13.51 -48.08
C GLU A 284 -2.07 14.28 -48.87
N ASP A 285 -2.57 15.38 -48.31
CA ASP A 285 -3.54 16.27 -48.98
C ASP A 285 -2.98 16.83 -50.29
N ALA A 286 -1.70 17.21 -50.31
CA ALA A 286 -1.03 17.70 -51.52
C ALA A 286 -0.88 16.60 -52.59
N ILE A 287 -0.64 15.35 -52.19
CA ILE A 287 -0.56 14.20 -53.10
C ILE A 287 -1.94 13.87 -53.66
N LEU A 288 -2.97 13.82 -52.81
CA LEU A 288 -4.36 13.57 -53.21
C LEU A 288 -4.83 14.62 -54.21
N ALA A 289 -4.54 15.91 -53.97
CA ALA A 289 -4.86 16.98 -54.91
C ALA A 289 -4.18 16.78 -56.28
N ARG A 290 -2.91 16.35 -56.31
CA ARG A 290 -2.20 16.05 -57.57
C ARG A 290 -2.80 14.86 -58.31
N ILE A 291 -3.23 13.82 -57.60
CA ILE A 291 -3.86 12.64 -58.21
C ILE A 291 -5.20 13.04 -58.83
N GLN A 292 -6.03 13.79 -58.10
CA GLN A 292 -7.31 14.29 -58.62
C GLN A 292 -7.13 15.15 -59.87
N ASP A 293 -6.12 16.02 -59.90
CA ASP A 293 -5.80 16.83 -61.09
C ASP A 293 -5.40 15.96 -62.29
N LYS A 294 -4.56 14.94 -62.08
CA LYS A 294 -4.19 13.98 -63.13
C LYS A 294 -5.39 13.19 -63.65
N ILE A 295 -6.29 12.73 -62.77
CA ILE A 295 -7.51 12.03 -63.15
C ILE A 295 -8.40 12.94 -64.00
N ARG A 296 -8.58 14.21 -63.60
CA ARG A 296 -9.35 15.19 -64.40
C ARG A 296 -8.77 15.39 -65.79
N ARG A 297 -7.44 15.54 -65.91
CA ARG A 297 -6.77 15.67 -67.21
C ARG A 297 -6.91 14.41 -68.07
N LEU A 298 -6.81 13.23 -67.46
CA LEU A 298 -6.95 11.96 -68.17
C LEU A 298 -8.38 11.76 -68.69
N ASN A 299 -9.39 12.05 -67.87
CA ASN A 299 -10.79 12.01 -68.29
C ASN A 299 -11.05 12.97 -69.45
N ALA A 300 -10.58 14.22 -69.36
CA ALA A 300 -10.71 15.19 -70.44
C ALA A 300 -10.05 14.73 -71.76
N ALA A 301 -8.87 14.09 -71.67
CA ALA A 301 -8.21 13.53 -72.85
C ALA A 301 -8.98 12.34 -73.45
N CYS A 302 -9.56 11.48 -72.60
CA CYS A 302 -10.38 10.35 -73.04
C CYS A 302 -11.66 10.82 -73.73
N ASP A 303 -12.32 11.85 -73.20
CA ASP A 303 -13.50 12.48 -73.80
C ASP A 303 -13.18 13.08 -75.20
N CYS A 304 -12.02 13.73 -75.35
CA CYS A 304 -11.55 14.22 -76.64
C CYS A 304 -11.36 13.09 -77.66
N ILE A 305 -10.73 11.97 -77.27
CA ILE A 305 -10.51 10.82 -78.17
C ILE A 305 -11.84 10.19 -78.58
N LEU A 306 -12.74 9.97 -77.64
CA LEU A 306 -14.08 9.42 -77.92
C LEU A 306 -14.86 10.33 -78.88
N SER A 307 -14.76 11.65 -78.73
CA SER A 307 -15.40 12.60 -79.65
C SER A 307 -14.83 12.55 -81.08
N SER A 308 -13.54 12.25 -81.25
CA SER A 308 -12.90 12.13 -82.57
C SER A 308 -13.16 10.81 -83.30
N GLN A 309 -13.56 9.75 -82.60
CA GLN A 309 -13.94 8.47 -83.22
C GLN A 309 -15.41 8.42 -83.66
N ALA A 310 -16.23 9.35 -83.16
CA ALA A 310 -17.65 9.45 -83.49
C ALA A 310 -17.93 10.38 -84.70
N SER A 311 -16.90 10.95 -85.31
CA SER A 311 -16.93 11.78 -86.53
C SER A 311 -16.28 11.07 -87.70
#